data_AF-A0A7X6Z406-F1
#
_entry.id   AF-A0A7X6Z406-F1
#
_cell.length_a   1.000
_cell.length_b   1.000
_cell.length_c   1.000
_cell.angle_alpha   90.00
_cell.angle_beta   90.00
_cell.angle_gamma   90.00
#
_symmetry.space_group_name_H-M   'P 1'
#
loop_
_entity.id
_entity.type
_entity.pdbx_description
1 polymer ?
#
loop_
_entity_poly.entity_id
_entity_poly.type
_entity_poly.pdbx_seq_one_letter_code
_entity_poly.pdbx_strand_id
1 'polypeptide(L)'
;MKNRKTRYPLILLITIVAASLFLSACSVAGKPVDPGDWGFDCLVTYNALGGVVNNREIRETFYLKNSYVFKPAGTTDMLIQPVKDGYILAGWYTAKEDLVDEGGKVTGYAFKAEDRWDFDEDRVQEDMLLYARWIPQAKVEYVDPETGEVMFSKNITGNDAITPLSSATENLIEKPGKTFDGYYADPELTQPFVFAAYTHEELVPSNKEVYEMLFELFPDYIREIEYEEPEESEDDSETEIDTSDLFIHKLGYEIISSDETVRAEIRRAKDEIYESTIDHYLINSAGKTIYLKYSEGRYAQISKASDLKYAGKTGFLGVDKSGNPVDGYIITSDIDFSGAAFTMGESFSGKIIGNNHTLSNFKLTLKAKKIDPEKHKEIALFKELNETSLENITFQDVALVVDVGSGVSVDAALLALKSTKSELINVTFDGIEIDSGRADNGKALYRLGDLFVEESGTRLENVKGENIVFKVSEFAEVLQLLD
;
A
#
# COMPACT_ATOMS: atom_id res chain seq x y z
N MET A 1 77.64 15.63 -2.24
CA MET A 1 76.37 16.37 -2.12
C MET A 1 75.54 16.10 -3.35
N LYS A 2 74.53 15.23 -3.25
CA LYS A 2 73.58 14.92 -4.32
C LYS A 2 72.20 15.13 -3.72
N ASN A 3 71.55 16.24 -4.08
CA ASN A 3 70.16 16.50 -3.72
C ASN A 3 69.28 15.46 -4.41
N ARG A 4 68.79 14.47 -3.66
CA ARG A 4 67.69 13.60 -4.08
C ARG A 4 66.40 14.41 -3.92
N LYS A 5 65.93 15.01 -5.00
CA LYS A 5 64.51 15.34 -5.16
C LYS A 5 63.78 14.01 -5.27
N THR A 6 62.95 13.69 -4.28
CA THR A 6 61.99 12.59 -4.30
C THR A 6 61.07 12.82 -5.49
N ARG A 7 61.16 11.95 -6.49
CA ARG A 7 60.23 11.84 -7.60
C ARG A 7 59.15 10.87 -7.13
N TYR A 8 57.92 11.35 -6.98
CA TYR A 8 56.77 10.50 -6.73
C TYR A 8 56.28 9.96 -8.08
N PRO A 9 55.96 8.66 -8.18
CA PRO A 9 55.37 8.10 -9.39
C PRO A 9 53.93 8.62 -9.55
N LEU A 10 53.51 8.75 -10.79
CA LEU A 10 52.20 9.21 -11.28
C LEU A 10 51.10 8.17 -10.97
N ILE A 11 50.88 7.85 -9.69
CA ILE A 11 49.84 6.92 -9.21
C ILE A 11 48.68 7.70 -8.55
N LEU A 12 48.57 9.01 -8.81
CA LEU A 12 47.70 9.91 -8.04
C LEU A 12 46.77 10.78 -8.90
N LEU A 13 46.30 10.28 -10.05
CA LEU A 13 45.23 10.96 -10.80
C LEU A 13 43.92 10.17 -10.94
N ILE A 14 43.89 8.89 -10.58
CA ILE A 14 42.66 8.07 -10.51
C ILE A 14 42.37 7.59 -9.07
N THR A 15 43.28 7.82 -8.13
CA THR A 15 43.07 7.40 -6.75
C THR A 15 42.39 8.51 -5.94
N ILE A 16 41.09 8.31 -5.69
CA ILE A 16 40.35 9.00 -4.63
C ILE A 16 40.94 8.56 -3.28
N VAL A 17 42.06 9.15 -2.87
CA VAL A 17 42.72 8.77 -1.61
C VAL A 17 42.13 9.60 -0.49
N ALA A 18 41.12 9.10 0.23
CA ALA A 18 40.87 9.62 1.56
C ALA A 18 41.95 9.07 2.50
N ALA A 19 42.80 9.93 3.06
CA ALA A 19 43.77 9.50 4.08
C ALA A 19 43.05 9.21 5.40
N SER A 20 42.56 7.97 5.57
CA SER A 20 41.90 7.51 6.79
C SER A 20 42.92 7.21 7.89
N LEU A 21 43.20 8.18 8.77
CA LEU A 21 44.04 7.98 9.94
C LEU A 21 43.26 7.31 11.08
N PHE A 22 43.59 6.05 11.35
CA PHE A 22 43.22 5.34 12.57
C PHE A 22 44.00 5.90 13.76
N LEU A 23 43.39 6.77 14.56
CA LEU A 23 43.89 7.05 15.91
C LEU A 23 43.35 6.01 16.89
N SER A 24 43.98 4.83 16.90
CA SER A 24 44.00 3.92 18.04
C SER A 24 45.45 3.61 18.38
N ALA A 25 45.84 3.96 19.61
CA ALA A 25 47.21 3.96 20.11
C ALA A 25 47.92 2.59 20.04
N CYS A 26 49.19 2.60 19.62
CA CYS A 26 50.31 1.95 20.33
C CYS A 26 51.67 2.27 19.67
N SER A 27 52.46 3.07 20.38
CA SER A 27 53.94 3.12 20.43
C SER A 27 54.76 2.73 19.19
N VAL A 28 55.10 3.72 18.36
CA VAL A 28 56.46 3.86 17.80
C VAL A 28 56.80 5.35 17.80
N ALA A 29 57.97 5.70 18.32
CA ALA A 29 58.51 7.05 18.28
C ALA A 29 58.84 7.46 16.83
N GLY A 30 57.86 8.04 16.16
CA GLY A 30 57.94 8.76 14.90
C GLY A 30 56.86 9.83 14.95
N LYS A 31 57.09 11.00 14.34
CA LYS A 31 56.11 12.10 14.34
C LYS A 31 54.73 11.55 13.90
N PRO A 32 53.63 11.93 14.56
CA PRO A 32 52.30 11.62 14.04
C PRO A 32 52.25 12.10 12.60
N VAL A 33 51.88 11.20 11.68
CA VAL A 33 51.73 11.53 10.27
C VAL A 33 50.65 12.60 10.19
N ASP A 34 51.01 13.80 9.74
CA ASP A 34 50.08 14.89 9.49
C ASP A 34 49.56 14.73 8.05
N PRO A 35 48.24 14.58 7.82
CA PRO A 35 47.66 14.54 6.47
C PRO A 35 48.11 15.70 5.58
N GLY A 36 48.38 16.87 6.17
CA GLY A 36 48.90 18.03 5.45
C GLY A 36 50.29 17.80 4.85
N ASP A 37 51.12 16.91 5.42
CA ASP A 37 52.41 16.52 4.82
C ASP A 37 52.24 15.80 3.47
N TRP A 38 51.03 15.32 3.17
CA TRP A 38 50.64 14.64 1.92
C TRP A 38 49.71 15.48 1.04
N GLY A 39 49.50 16.76 1.37
CA GLY A 39 48.66 17.70 0.61
C GLY A 39 47.16 17.62 0.92
N PHE A 40 46.76 16.83 1.91
CA PHE A 40 45.38 16.75 2.39
C PHE A 40 45.07 17.91 3.33
N ASP A 41 44.98 19.10 2.76
CA ASP A 41 44.92 20.36 3.50
C ASP A 41 43.49 20.80 3.85
N CYS A 42 42.45 20.11 3.35
CA CYS A 42 41.05 20.47 3.58
C CYS A 42 40.35 19.46 4.48
N LEU A 43 39.89 19.91 5.65
CA LEU A 43 39.09 19.12 6.59
C LEU A 43 37.60 19.27 6.26
N VAL A 44 36.95 18.17 5.90
CA VAL A 44 35.50 18.10 5.73
C VAL A 44 34.88 17.42 6.95
N THR A 45 33.97 18.13 7.61
CA THR A 45 33.24 17.64 8.78
C THR A 45 31.80 17.35 8.41
N TYR A 46 31.45 16.07 8.37
CA TYR A 46 30.09 15.57 8.23
C TYR A 46 29.40 15.53 9.57
N ASN A 47 28.42 16.40 9.77
CA ASN A 47 27.55 16.42 10.93
C ASN A 47 26.19 15.81 10.58
N ALA A 48 25.90 14.64 11.17
CA ALA A 48 24.68 13.90 10.92
C ALA A 48 23.44 14.44 11.66
N LEU A 49 23.54 15.51 12.45
CA LEU A 49 22.41 16.21 13.11
C LEU A 49 21.37 15.28 13.75
N GLY A 50 21.81 14.54 14.77
CA GLY A 50 21.00 13.53 15.47
C GLY A 50 20.88 12.17 14.77
N GLY A 51 21.41 12.02 13.55
CA GLY A 51 21.71 10.72 12.95
C GLY A 51 23.13 10.24 13.29
N VAL A 52 23.55 9.10 12.71
CA VAL A 52 24.91 8.58 12.86
C VAL A 52 25.50 8.10 11.55
N VAL A 53 26.78 8.43 11.30
CA VAL A 53 27.64 7.83 10.27
C VAL A 53 28.60 6.87 10.97
N ASN A 54 28.41 5.57 10.77
CA ASN A 54 29.21 4.53 11.43
C ASN A 54 29.26 4.74 12.96
N ASN A 55 28.08 4.84 13.59
CA ASN A 55 27.88 5.06 15.03
C ASN A 55 28.46 6.37 15.61
N ARG A 56 28.80 7.36 14.78
CA ARG A 56 29.20 8.70 15.24
C ARG A 56 28.33 9.77 14.60
N GLU A 57 27.95 10.77 15.38
CA GLU A 57 27.19 11.91 14.87
C GLU A 57 28.06 12.81 13.98
N ILE A 58 29.34 12.96 14.33
CA ILE A 58 30.30 13.76 13.58
C ILE A 58 31.38 12.84 13.00
N ARG A 59 31.67 13.03 11.71
CA ARG A 59 32.79 12.40 11.00
C ARG A 59 33.64 13.44 10.32
N GLU A 60 34.94 13.28 10.44
CA GLU A 60 35.95 14.18 9.91
C GLU A 60 36.80 13.41 8.92
N THR A 61 37.08 13.99 7.76
CA THR A 61 37.92 13.39 6.72
C THR A 61 38.69 14.49 6.00
N PHE A 62 39.97 14.22 5.72
CA PHE A 62 40.83 15.16 5.02
C PHE A 62 40.82 14.86 3.51
N TYR A 63 40.75 15.91 2.70
CA TYR A 63 40.68 15.87 1.25
C TYR A 63 41.76 16.79 0.64
N LEU A 64 42.12 16.51 -0.62
CA LEU A 64 42.98 17.41 -1.39
C LEU A 64 42.16 18.63 -1.80
N LYS A 65 42.79 19.81 -1.82
CA LYS A 65 42.15 20.99 -2.38
C LYS A 65 41.77 20.75 -3.85
N ASN A 66 40.59 21.23 -4.23
CA ASN A 66 39.97 21.07 -5.54
C ASN A 66 39.61 19.62 -5.90
N SER A 67 39.50 18.71 -4.92
CA SER A 67 39.04 17.34 -5.15
C SER A 67 37.54 17.18 -4.95
N TYR A 68 37.00 16.11 -5.54
CA TYR A 68 35.71 15.57 -5.13
C TYR A 68 35.73 15.09 -3.69
N VAL A 69 34.56 15.10 -3.08
CA VAL A 69 34.35 14.65 -1.71
C VAL A 69 33.55 13.34 -1.75
N PHE A 70 33.88 12.38 -0.88
CA PHE A 70 33.15 11.13 -0.82
C PHE A 70 31.75 11.32 -0.22
N LYS A 71 30.72 11.07 -1.02
CA LYS A 71 29.35 10.95 -0.50
C LYS A 71 29.29 9.83 0.55
N PRO A 72 28.79 10.09 1.76
CA PRO A 72 28.52 9.05 2.75
C PRO A 72 27.37 8.15 2.26
N ALA A 73 27.70 7.19 1.41
CA ALA A 73 26.76 6.28 0.72
C ALA A 73 27.28 4.84 0.65
N GLY A 74 28.44 4.55 1.27
CA GLY A 74 29.00 3.21 1.33
C GLY A 74 28.20 2.27 2.24
N THR A 75 28.39 0.96 2.05
CA THR A 75 27.82 -0.10 2.91
C THR A 75 28.82 -0.61 3.94
N THR A 76 30.11 -0.43 3.69
CA THR A 76 31.23 -0.73 4.60
C THR A 76 32.18 0.47 4.63
N ASP A 77 33.04 0.58 5.66
CA ASP A 77 34.07 1.64 5.87
C ASP A 77 33.65 2.89 6.68
N MET A 78 34.45 3.96 6.61
CA MET A 78 34.37 5.11 7.52
C MET A 78 33.19 6.04 7.22
N LEU A 79 32.77 6.13 5.95
CA LEU A 79 31.70 6.99 5.44
C LEU A 79 30.56 6.15 4.84
N ILE A 80 29.90 5.38 5.69
CA ILE A 80 28.66 4.68 5.32
C ILE A 80 27.49 5.66 5.21
N GLN A 81 26.41 5.23 4.56
CA GLN A 81 25.17 6.00 4.57
C GLN A 81 24.73 6.30 6.02
N PRO A 82 24.49 7.56 6.38
CA PRO A 82 24.03 7.89 7.71
C PRO A 82 22.65 7.27 7.94
N VAL A 83 22.38 6.94 9.20
CA VAL A 83 21.09 6.41 9.62
C VAL A 83 20.55 7.22 10.79
N LYS A 84 19.25 7.48 10.75
CA LYS A 84 18.47 8.09 11.84
C LYS A 84 17.12 7.39 11.88
N ASP A 85 16.81 6.76 13.01
CA ASP A 85 15.62 5.90 13.13
C ASP A 85 14.33 6.68 12.83
N GLY A 86 13.52 6.19 11.90
CA GLY A 86 12.30 6.84 11.43
C GLY A 86 12.50 8.04 10.49
N TYR A 87 13.69 8.26 9.94
CA TYR A 87 13.97 9.34 8.98
C TYR A 87 14.73 8.84 7.74
N ILE A 88 14.54 9.54 6.64
CA ILE A 88 15.26 9.36 5.37
C ILE A 88 16.21 10.54 5.19
N LEU A 89 17.43 10.27 4.72
CA LEU A 89 18.40 11.32 4.39
C LEU A 89 18.00 11.99 3.06
N ALA A 90 17.70 13.28 3.10
CA ALA A 90 17.33 14.06 1.91
C ALA A 90 18.54 14.63 1.15
N GLY A 91 19.65 14.85 1.85
CA GLY A 91 20.86 15.44 1.29
C GLY A 91 21.80 16.00 2.36
N TRP A 92 22.87 16.64 1.89
CA TRP A 92 23.86 17.33 2.71
C TRP A 92 23.89 18.81 2.34
N TYR A 93 24.07 19.67 3.33
CA TYR A 93 24.00 21.13 3.16
C TYR A 93 25.17 21.82 3.87
N THR A 94 25.66 22.91 3.31
CA THR A 94 26.78 23.69 3.87
C THR A 94 26.35 24.62 5.00
N ALA A 95 25.07 24.99 5.03
CA ALA A 95 24.46 25.81 6.07
C ALA A 95 23.12 25.25 6.55
N LYS A 96 22.70 25.70 7.73
CA LYS A 96 21.40 25.39 8.34
C LYS A 96 20.93 26.56 9.18
N GLU A 97 19.62 26.70 9.34
CA GLU A 97 19.00 27.62 10.28
C GLU A 97 18.35 26.83 11.43
N ASP A 98 18.65 27.22 12.67
CA ASP A 98 18.11 26.54 13.86
C ASP A 98 16.68 26.99 14.14
N LEU A 99 15.75 26.04 14.12
CA LEU A 99 14.37 26.26 14.53
C LEU A 99 14.28 26.05 16.04
N VAL A 100 13.88 27.08 16.78
CA VAL A 100 13.78 27.06 18.24
C VAL A 100 12.33 27.17 18.70
N ASP A 101 11.99 26.48 19.79
CA ASP A 101 10.70 26.65 20.47
C ASP A 101 10.65 27.96 21.30
N GLU A 102 9.48 28.26 21.87
CA GLU A 102 9.28 29.40 22.78
C GLU A 102 10.23 29.40 24.00
N GLY A 103 10.85 28.25 24.31
CA GLY A 103 11.83 28.07 25.39
C GLY A 103 13.30 28.16 24.93
N GLY A 104 13.56 28.42 23.65
CA GLY A 104 14.91 28.52 23.08
C GLY A 104 15.60 27.18 22.84
N LYS A 105 14.88 26.05 22.89
CA LYS A 105 15.42 24.73 22.56
C LYS A 105 15.28 24.48 21.07
N VAL A 106 16.34 23.98 20.42
CA VAL A 106 16.30 23.59 19.02
C VAL A 106 15.34 22.41 18.83
N THR A 107 14.31 22.60 18.02
CA THR A 107 13.28 21.60 17.68
C THR A 107 13.44 21.04 16.28
N GLY A 108 14.19 21.72 15.41
CA GLY A 108 14.47 21.28 14.05
C GLY A 108 15.48 22.18 13.35
N TYR A 109 15.66 21.92 12.06
CA TYR A 109 16.59 22.66 11.20
C TYR A 109 15.89 23.00 9.89
N ALA A 110 16.06 24.23 9.42
CA ALA A 110 15.67 24.64 8.08
C ALA A 110 16.90 24.73 7.17
N PHE A 111 16.70 24.42 5.90
CA PHE A 111 17.75 24.38 4.86
C PHE A 111 17.25 25.12 3.63
N LYS A 112 18.17 25.73 2.88
CA LYS A 112 17.87 26.38 1.60
C LYS A 112 18.40 25.53 0.46
N ALA A 113 17.72 25.57 -0.67
CA ALA A 113 18.13 24.87 -1.88
C ALA A 113 19.57 25.23 -2.28
N GLU A 114 19.91 26.52 -2.23
CA GLU A 114 21.24 27.05 -2.58
C GLU A 114 22.40 26.55 -1.70
N ASP A 115 22.11 26.07 -0.49
CA ASP A 115 23.12 25.55 0.44
C ASP A 115 23.36 24.03 0.25
N ARG A 116 22.64 23.39 -0.67
CA ARG A 116 22.77 21.95 -0.93
C ARG A 116 24.15 21.65 -1.52
N TRP A 117 24.83 20.65 -0.96
CA TRP A 117 26.10 20.16 -1.47
C TRP A 117 25.91 19.11 -2.56
N ASP A 118 26.59 19.31 -3.68
CA ASP A 118 26.56 18.43 -4.84
C ASP A 118 27.82 17.55 -4.91
N PHE A 119 27.65 16.26 -4.66
CA PHE A 119 28.79 15.34 -4.70
C PHE A 119 29.31 15.05 -6.12
N ASP A 120 28.55 15.40 -7.16
CA ASP A 120 28.90 15.14 -8.56
C ASP A 120 29.58 16.34 -9.23
N GLU A 121 29.40 17.54 -8.67
CA GLU A 121 29.89 18.81 -9.24
C GLU A 121 30.77 19.60 -8.26
N ASP A 122 30.43 19.67 -6.97
CA ASP A 122 31.13 20.55 -6.03
C ASP A 122 32.52 20.01 -5.67
N ARG A 123 33.44 20.95 -5.44
CA ARG A 123 34.84 20.69 -5.10
C ARG A 123 35.19 21.33 -3.76
N VAL A 124 35.94 20.61 -2.94
CA VAL A 124 36.43 21.15 -1.67
C VAL A 124 37.50 22.22 -1.93
N GLN A 125 37.36 23.41 -1.34
CA GLN A 125 38.32 24.51 -1.52
C GLN A 125 39.10 24.87 -0.24
N GLU A 126 38.49 24.60 0.91
CA GLU A 126 38.98 24.83 2.26
C GLU A 126 38.20 23.95 3.25
N ASP A 127 38.50 24.08 4.54
CA ASP A 127 37.78 23.40 5.61
C ASP A 127 36.28 23.73 5.56
N MET A 128 35.43 22.71 5.59
CA MET A 128 33.98 22.88 5.45
C MET A 128 33.17 21.93 6.32
N LEU A 129 31.95 22.35 6.63
CA LEU A 129 30.99 21.56 7.39
C LEU A 129 29.82 21.20 6.49
N LEU A 130 29.44 19.92 6.51
CA LEU A 130 28.28 19.39 5.81
C LEU A 130 27.27 18.86 6.84
N TYR A 131 26.04 19.33 6.73
CA TYR A 131 24.93 19.00 7.63
C TYR A 131 23.95 18.06 6.94
N ALA A 132 23.62 16.94 7.57
CA ALA A 132 22.63 16.01 7.06
C ALA A 132 21.20 16.57 7.26
N ARG A 133 20.42 16.65 6.17
CA ARG A 133 18.98 16.96 6.25
C ARG A 133 18.17 15.67 6.34
N TRP A 134 17.34 15.58 7.35
CA TRP A 134 16.49 14.42 7.63
C TRP A 134 15.02 14.75 7.41
N ILE A 135 14.33 13.89 6.69
CA ILE A 135 12.89 13.98 6.48
C ILE A 135 12.22 12.77 7.13
N PRO A 136 11.12 12.93 7.90
CA PRO A 136 10.43 11.80 8.51
C PRO A 136 10.06 10.73 7.48
N GLN A 137 10.34 9.48 7.81
CA GLN A 137 9.91 8.36 7.00
C GLN A 137 8.38 8.24 7.11
N ALA A 138 7.72 8.21 5.96
CA ALA A 138 6.28 8.15 5.90
C ALA A 138 5.78 6.78 6.36
N LYS A 139 4.61 6.77 6.97
CA LYS A 139 3.99 5.57 7.53
C LYS A 139 2.53 5.53 7.16
N VAL A 140 2.04 4.32 6.94
CA VAL A 140 0.61 4.02 6.98
C VAL A 140 0.26 3.48 8.36
N GLU A 141 -0.78 4.05 8.96
CA GLU A 141 -1.28 3.65 10.27
C GLU A 141 -2.63 2.97 10.14
N TYR A 142 -2.77 1.81 10.76
CA TYR A 142 -4.03 1.06 10.85
C TYR A 142 -4.62 1.34 12.22
N VAL A 143 -5.74 2.05 12.25
CA VAL A 143 -6.31 2.64 13.46
C VAL A 143 -7.64 1.98 13.77
N ASP A 144 -7.85 1.73 15.05
CA ASP A 144 -9.17 1.39 15.57
C ASP A 144 -10.01 2.67 15.72
N PRO A 145 -11.09 2.84 14.94
CA PRO A 145 -11.90 4.06 14.97
C PRO A 145 -12.64 4.25 16.31
N GLU A 146 -12.88 3.18 17.08
CA GLU A 146 -13.57 3.27 18.38
C GLU A 146 -12.72 3.96 19.44
N THR A 147 -11.40 3.73 19.42
CA THR A 147 -10.46 4.19 20.45
C THR A 147 -9.50 5.27 19.95
N GLY A 148 -9.31 5.36 18.64
CA GLY A 148 -8.25 6.15 18.01
C GLY A 148 -6.85 5.54 18.16
N GLU A 149 -6.74 4.29 18.64
CA GLU A 149 -5.47 3.62 18.85
C GLU A 149 -4.88 3.10 17.52
N VAL A 150 -3.58 3.31 17.32
CA VAL A 150 -2.82 2.73 16.20
C VAL A 150 -2.54 1.26 16.52
N MET A 151 -3.32 0.37 15.90
CA MET A 151 -3.21 -1.08 16.07
C MET A 151 -1.98 -1.66 15.34
N PHE A 152 -1.62 -1.05 14.21
CA PHE A 152 -0.45 -1.44 13.43
C PHE A 152 0.08 -0.26 12.63
N SER A 153 1.38 -0.20 12.39
CA SER A 153 1.98 0.80 11.49
C SER A 153 3.05 0.17 10.61
N LYS A 154 3.17 0.65 9.38
CA LYS A 154 4.15 0.18 8.40
C LYS A 154 4.77 1.38 7.69
N ASN A 155 6.09 1.34 7.49
CA ASN A 155 6.78 2.35 6.72
C ASN A 155 6.39 2.25 5.23
N ILE A 156 6.27 3.40 4.59
CA ILE A 156 6.04 3.51 3.16
C ILE A 156 7.40 3.49 2.46
N THR A 157 7.73 2.36 1.84
CA THR A 157 9.02 2.10 1.19
C THR A 157 8.89 1.69 -0.28
N GLY A 158 7.71 1.90 -0.87
CA GLY A 158 7.37 1.36 -2.19
C GLY A 158 5.88 1.41 -2.49
N ASN A 159 5.52 1.07 -3.73
CA ASN A 159 4.12 0.97 -4.17
C ASN A 159 3.34 -0.07 -3.34
N ASP A 160 3.95 -1.19 -2.99
CA ASP A 160 3.34 -2.27 -2.21
C ASP A 160 3.39 -2.03 -0.69
N ALA A 161 3.67 -0.79 -0.27
CA ALA A 161 3.70 -0.48 1.14
C ALA A 161 2.30 -0.42 1.76
N ILE A 162 1.32 0.11 1.01
CA ILE A 162 -0.07 0.27 1.45
C ILE A 162 -0.89 -0.91 0.91
N THR A 163 -1.06 -1.94 1.75
CA THR A 163 -1.71 -3.20 1.37
C THR A 163 -2.59 -3.69 2.52
N PRO A 164 -3.60 -4.56 2.26
CA PRO A 164 -4.27 -5.29 3.32
C PRO A 164 -3.26 -5.97 4.26
N LEU A 165 -3.60 -6.04 5.55
CA LEU A 165 -2.77 -6.71 6.53
C LEU A 165 -2.69 -8.22 6.22
N SER A 166 -1.54 -8.81 6.51
CA SER A 166 -1.39 -10.26 6.40
C SER A 166 -2.25 -10.95 7.46
N SER A 167 -2.71 -12.18 7.23
CA SER A 167 -3.47 -12.94 8.23
C SER A 167 -2.72 -13.09 9.56
N ALA A 168 -1.38 -13.13 9.54
CA ALA A 168 -0.58 -13.16 10.76
C ALA A 168 -0.67 -11.84 11.54
N THR A 169 -0.72 -10.71 10.84
CA THR A 169 -0.89 -9.39 11.44
C THR A 169 -2.32 -9.18 11.92
N GLU A 170 -3.32 -9.60 11.14
CA GLU A 170 -4.73 -9.56 11.54
C GLU A 170 -4.95 -10.31 12.86
N ASN A 171 -4.34 -11.49 13.03
CA ASN A 171 -4.38 -12.24 14.28
C ASN A 171 -3.76 -11.50 15.48
N LEU A 172 -2.77 -10.62 15.26
CA LEU A 172 -2.15 -9.83 16.34
C LEU A 172 -3.01 -8.65 16.79
N ILE A 173 -3.92 -8.19 15.92
CA ILE A 173 -4.85 -7.08 16.18
C ILE A 173 -6.28 -7.60 16.39
N GLU A 174 -6.46 -8.90 16.62
CA GLU A 174 -7.76 -9.49 16.92
C GLU A 174 -8.33 -8.94 18.23
N LYS A 175 -9.62 -8.62 18.21
CA LYS A 175 -10.38 -8.22 19.39
C LYS A 175 -11.24 -9.39 19.87
N PRO A 176 -11.15 -9.79 21.16
CA PRO A 176 -11.98 -10.87 21.68
C PRO A 176 -13.47 -10.62 21.46
N GLY A 177 -14.17 -11.60 20.87
CA GLY A 177 -15.61 -11.50 20.62
C GLY A 177 -16.01 -10.68 19.40
N LYS A 178 -15.05 -10.07 18.69
CA LYS A 178 -15.30 -9.34 17.44
C LYS A 178 -14.64 -10.06 16.26
N THR A 179 -15.23 -9.87 15.08
CA THR A 179 -14.64 -10.27 13.80
C THR A 179 -14.16 -9.03 13.05
N PHE A 180 -13.04 -9.13 12.35
CA PHE A 180 -12.57 -8.07 11.45
C PHE A 180 -13.44 -8.03 10.18
N ASP A 181 -13.85 -6.85 9.75
CA ASP A 181 -14.81 -6.69 8.65
C ASP A 181 -14.20 -6.07 7.39
N GLY A 182 -13.13 -5.29 7.53
CA GLY A 182 -12.49 -4.61 6.41
C GLY A 182 -11.85 -3.27 6.77
N TYR A 183 -11.41 -2.57 5.72
CA TYR A 183 -10.60 -1.36 5.78
C TYR A 183 -11.37 -0.16 5.24
N TYR A 184 -11.33 0.97 5.94
CA TYR A 184 -12.07 2.19 5.63
C TYR A 184 -11.16 3.43 5.61
N ALA A 185 -11.53 4.43 4.82
CA ALA A 185 -10.78 5.67 4.66
C ALA A 185 -11.16 6.76 5.68
N ASP A 186 -12.31 6.60 6.35
CA ASP A 186 -12.87 7.55 7.32
C ASP A 186 -13.15 6.86 8.67
N PRO A 187 -13.05 7.60 9.79
CA PRO A 187 -13.34 7.06 11.12
C PRO A 187 -14.82 6.70 11.31
N GLU A 188 -15.73 7.28 10.52
CA GLU A 188 -17.16 6.96 10.51
C GLU A 188 -17.49 5.64 9.80
N LEU A 189 -16.49 4.98 9.19
CA LEU A 189 -16.62 3.69 8.50
C LEU A 189 -17.65 3.69 7.37
N THR A 190 -17.71 4.79 6.61
CA THR A 190 -18.68 4.97 5.52
C THR A 190 -18.07 4.77 4.14
N GLN A 191 -16.76 4.96 3.99
CA GLN A 191 -16.03 4.87 2.73
C GLN A 191 -14.99 3.74 2.80
N PRO A 192 -15.17 2.66 2.02
CA PRO A 192 -14.16 1.61 1.91
C PRO A 192 -12.81 2.16 1.42
N PHE A 193 -11.71 1.66 1.99
CA PHE A 193 -10.37 2.09 1.60
C PHE A 193 -9.94 1.44 0.28
N VAL A 194 -9.46 2.26 -0.67
CA VAL A 194 -8.97 1.78 -1.98
C VAL A 194 -7.45 1.75 -2.00
N PHE A 195 -6.88 0.56 -1.84
CA PHE A 195 -5.42 0.36 -1.79
C PHE A 195 -4.69 0.76 -3.09
N ALA A 196 -5.33 0.56 -4.25
CA ALA A 196 -4.72 0.82 -5.56
C ALA A 196 -4.60 2.32 -5.91
N ALA A 197 -5.13 3.22 -5.08
CA ALA A 197 -5.11 4.66 -5.37
C ALA A 197 -3.75 5.32 -5.10
N TYR A 198 -2.87 4.69 -4.32
CA TYR A 198 -1.59 5.26 -3.94
C TYR A 198 -0.48 4.91 -4.95
N THR A 199 0.23 5.94 -5.41
CA THR A 199 1.47 5.79 -6.19
C THR A 199 2.62 6.33 -5.35
N HIS A 200 3.62 5.49 -5.13
CA HIS A 200 4.81 5.85 -4.37
C HIS A 200 5.80 6.60 -5.25
N GLU A 201 6.36 7.65 -4.68
CA GLU A 201 7.53 8.34 -5.23
C GLU A 201 8.62 8.38 -4.17
N GLU A 202 9.85 8.17 -4.60
CA GLU A 202 11.03 8.22 -3.74
C GLU A 202 11.31 9.66 -3.31
N LEU A 203 11.80 9.81 -2.08
CA LEU A 203 12.09 11.13 -1.53
C LEU A 203 13.24 11.84 -2.27
N VAL A 204 14.29 11.08 -2.58
CA VAL A 204 15.45 11.55 -3.32
C VAL A 204 15.49 10.81 -4.65
N PRO A 205 15.27 11.50 -5.80
CA PRO A 205 15.41 10.88 -7.11
C PRO A 205 16.86 10.45 -7.35
N SER A 206 17.04 9.47 -8.23
CA SER A 206 18.36 9.08 -8.70
C SER A 206 19.00 10.20 -9.52
N ASN A 207 20.34 10.23 -9.56
CA ASN A 207 21.05 11.22 -10.36
C ASN A 207 20.62 11.18 -11.83
N LYS A 208 20.34 9.99 -12.38
CA LYS A 208 19.86 9.84 -13.76
C LYS A 208 18.52 10.55 -13.99
N GLU A 209 17.53 10.32 -13.12
CA GLU A 209 16.21 10.99 -13.21
C GLU A 209 16.34 12.51 -13.08
N VAL A 210 17.26 12.98 -12.23
CA VAL A 210 17.55 14.42 -12.09
C VAL A 210 18.09 15.01 -13.39
N TYR A 211 19.06 14.36 -14.04
CA TYR A 211 19.60 14.86 -15.31
C TYR A 211 18.63 14.70 -16.49
N GLU A 212 17.76 13.69 -16.47
CA GLU A 212 16.63 13.60 -17.42
C GLU A 212 15.69 14.82 -17.28
N MET A 213 15.29 15.18 -16.06
CA MET A 213 14.48 16.38 -15.81
C MET A 213 15.23 17.68 -16.18
N LEU A 214 16.53 17.78 -15.90
CA LEU A 214 17.33 18.93 -16.31
C LEU A 214 17.45 19.04 -17.82
N PHE A 215 17.62 17.92 -18.53
CA PHE A 215 17.66 17.91 -20.00
C PHE A 215 16.35 18.40 -20.61
N GLU A 216 15.19 18.04 -20.03
CA GLU A 216 13.90 18.57 -20.45
C GLU A 216 13.74 20.08 -20.20
N LEU A 217 14.32 20.60 -19.10
CA LEU A 217 14.28 22.03 -18.75
C LEU A 217 15.27 22.88 -19.57
N PHE A 218 16.42 22.32 -19.91
CA PHE A 218 17.53 23.01 -20.59
C PHE A 218 18.02 22.26 -21.85
N PRO A 219 17.14 21.96 -22.83
CA PRO A 219 17.48 21.16 -24.00
C PRO A 219 18.52 21.83 -24.91
N ASP A 220 18.63 23.16 -24.86
CA ASP A 220 19.61 23.93 -25.63
C ASP A 220 21.02 23.91 -25.00
N TYR A 221 21.16 23.44 -23.75
CA TYR A 221 22.41 23.50 -22.98
C TYR A 221 22.91 22.15 -22.48
N ILE A 222 22.09 21.11 -22.56
CA ILE A 222 22.43 19.74 -22.16
C ILE A 222 22.22 18.82 -23.36
N ARG A 223 23.17 17.91 -23.63
CA ARG A 223 23.03 16.87 -24.65
C ARG A 223 23.32 15.49 -24.09
N GLU A 224 22.76 14.47 -24.71
CA GLU A 224 23.12 13.09 -24.45
C GLU A 224 24.47 12.74 -25.11
N ILE A 225 25.30 11.98 -24.41
CA ILE A 225 26.58 11.45 -24.89
C ILE A 225 26.75 9.98 -24.50
N GLU A 226 27.56 9.26 -25.27
CA GLU A 226 28.04 7.93 -24.89
C GLU A 226 29.37 8.09 -24.15
N TYR A 227 29.41 7.67 -22.88
CA TYR A 227 30.63 7.75 -22.07
C TYR A 227 31.53 6.54 -22.35
N GLU A 228 32.73 6.82 -22.83
CA GLU A 228 33.82 5.86 -22.92
C GLU A 228 34.83 6.13 -21.80
N GLU A 229 35.08 5.13 -20.96
CA GLU A 229 36.09 5.25 -19.91
C GLU A 229 37.48 5.35 -20.57
N PRO A 230 38.29 6.38 -20.24
CA PRO A 230 39.60 6.55 -20.86
C PRO A 230 40.50 5.33 -20.57
N GLU A 231 41.19 4.83 -21.60
CA GLU A 231 42.14 3.73 -21.44
C GLU A 231 43.26 4.12 -20.45
N GLU A 232 43.57 3.24 -19.49
CA GLU A 232 44.69 3.44 -18.56
C GLU A 232 46.02 3.47 -19.34
N SER A 233 46.56 4.66 -19.58
CA SER A 233 47.86 4.81 -20.25
C SER A 233 49.02 4.56 -19.27
N GLU A 234 49.92 3.64 -19.59
CA GLU A 234 51.18 3.39 -18.84
C GLU A 234 52.24 4.51 -19.02
N ASP A 235 51.93 5.59 -19.76
CA ASP A 235 52.86 6.69 -20.05
C ASP A 235 52.59 7.87 -19.11
N ASP A 236 53.55 8.15 -18.21
CA ASP A 236 53.56 9.21 -17.20
C ASP A 236 53.67 10.64 -17.81
N SER A 237 52.99 10.91 -18.92
CA SER A 237 52.85 12.28 -19.42
C SER A 237 51.66 12.97 -18.75
N GLU A 238 51.93 13.98 -17.93
CA GLU A 238 50.95 14.88 -17.30
C GLU A 238 50.08 15.59 -18.34
N THR A 239 49.09 14.92 -18.92
CA THR A 239 47.91 15.61 -19.46
C THR A 239 46.93 15.78 -18.31
N GLU A 240 46.80 17.01 -17.82
CA GLU A 240 45.82 17.39 -16.81
C GLU A 240 44.41 17.16 -17.44
N ILE A 241 43.79 16.02 -17.13
CA ILE A 241 42.46 15.68 -17.62
C ILE A 241 41.46 16.53 -16.82
N ASP A 242 40.68 17.35 -17.51
CA ASP A 242 39.58 18.07 -16.88
C ASP A 242 38.52 17.06 -16.41
N THR A 243 38.33 16.99 -15.09
CA THR A 243 37.36 16.09 -14.45
C THR A 243 36.11 16.81 -14.00
N SER A 244 35.93 18.09 -14.34
CA SER A 244 34.83 18.95 -13.86
C SER A 244 33.46 18.28 -14.04
N ASP A 245 33.22 17.69 -15.21
CA ASP A 245 31.95 17.08 -15.61
C ASP A 245 31.99 15.53 -15.61
N LEU A 246 32.96 14.93 -14.92
CA LEU A 246 33.21 13.47 -14.96
C LEU A 246 31.96 12.64 -14.64
N PHE A 247 31.24 13.00 -13.57
CA PHE A 247 30.06 12.26 -13.14
C PHE A 247 28.84 12.53 -14.05
N ILE A 248 28.74 13.72 -14.63
CA ILE A 248 27.71 14.08 -15.61
C ILE A 248 27.90 13.24 -16.86
N HIS A 249 29.14 13.16 -17.36
CA HIS A 249 29.47 12.33 -18.50
C HIS A 249 29.18 10.86 -18.23
N LYS A 250 29.54 10.33 -17.05
CA LYS A 250 29.21 8.95 -16.66
C LYS A 250 27.71 8.66 -16.63
N LEU A 251 26.86 9.67 -16.46
CA LEU A 251 25.40 9.55 -16.54
C LEU A 251 24.86 9.63 -17.97
N GLY A 252 25.72 9.88 -18.95
CA GLY A 252 25.37 9.99 -20.37
C GLY A 252 24.96 11.39 -20.80
N TYR A 253 25.32 12.43 -20.04
CA TYR A 253 24.97 13.82 -20.34
C TYR A 253 26.20 14.70 -20.41
N GLU A 254 26.14 15.78 -21.18
CA GLU A 254 27.16 16.82 -21.26
C GLU A 254 26.51 18.20 -21.26
N ILE A 255 27.02 19.11 -20.42
CA ILE A 255 26.61 20.51 -20.42
C ILE A 255 27.50 21.26 -21.42
N ILE A 256 26.95 21.58 -22.59
CA ILE A 256 27.71 22.16 -23.72
C ILE A 256 28.09 23.62 -23.52
N SER A 257 27.53 24.29 -22.51
CA SER A 257 27.85 25.68 -22.19
C SER A 257 28.97 25.78 -21.14
N SER A 258 29.98 26.59 -21.44
CA SER A 258 31.02 27.03 -20.48
C SER A 258 30.69 28.38 -19.84
N ASP A 259 29.50 28.93 -20.07
CA ASP A 259 29.05 30.18 -19.46
C ASP A 259 28.69 29.93 -17.99
N GLU A 260 29.39 30.61 -17.08
CA GLU A 260 29.19 30.50 -15.63
C GLU A 260 27.74 30.83 -15.21
N THR A 261 27.07 31.75 -15.91
CA THR A 261 25.68 32.12 -15.60
C THR A 261 24.71 30.99 -15.94
N VAL A 262 24.90 30.36 -17.09
CA VAL A 262 24.08 29.20 -17.52
C VAL A 262 24.33 28.02 -16.60
N ARG A 263 25.59 27.76 -16.21
CA ARG A 263 25.91 26.68 -15.26
C ARG A 263 25.29 26.93 -13.88
N ALA A 264 25.31 28.17 -13.39
CA ALA A 264 24.65 28.53 -12.15
C ALA A 264 23.11 28.37 -12.23
N GLU A 265 22.50 28.66 -13.38
CA GLU A 265 21.06 28.43 -13.59
C GLU A 265 20.70 26.94 -13.58
N ILE A 266 21.48 26.10 -14.25
CA ILE A 266 21.31 24.63 -14.25
C ILE A 266 21.50 24.07 -12.83
N ARG A 267 22.54 24.52 -12.11
CA ARG A 267 22.79 24.14 -10.71
C ARG A 267 21.60 24.50 -9.82
N ARG A 268 21.08 25.73 -9.91
CA ARG A 268 19.90 26.16 -9.14
C ARG A 268 18.68 25.30 -9.47
N ALA A 269 18.44 25.01 -10.75
CA ALA A 269 17.33 24.15 -11.14
C ALA A 269 17.47 22.72 -10.60
N LYS A 270 18.69 22.19 -10.53
CA LYS A 270 18.99 20.89 -9.92
C LYS A 270 18.61 20.87 -8.43
N ASP A 271 18.98 21.92 -7.69
CA ASP A 271 18.63 22.04 -6.27
C ASP A 271 17.12 22.17 -6.07
N GLU A 272 16.43 22.97 -6.90
CA GLU A 272 14.96 23.12 -6.88
C GLU A 272 14.23 21.81 -7.21
N ILE A 273 14.76 20.98 -8.12
CA ILE A 273 14.20 19.64 -8.39
C ILE A 273 14.20 18.82 -7.10
N TYR A 274 15.32 18.78 -6.37
CA TYR A 274 15.38 18.04 -5.11
C TYR A 274 14.43 18.57 -4.04
N GLU A 275 14.27 19.90 -3.91
CA GLU A 275 13.29 20.47 -2.99
C GLU A 275 11.86 20.11 -3.39
N SER A 276 11.54 20.22 -4.68
CA SER A 276 10.22 19.86 -5.20
C SER A 276 9.88 18.38 -4.98
N THR A 277 10.85 17.45 -5.11
CA THR A 277 10.59 16.03 -4.83
C THR A 277 10.40 15.77 -3.34
N ILE A 278 11.16 16.46 -2.47
CA ILE A 278 10.98 16.37 -1.01
C ILE A 278 9.59 16.86 -0.60
N ASP A 279 9.15 18.00 -1.12
CA ASP A 279 7.83 18.57 -0.84
C ASP A 279 6.71 17.68 -1.37
N HIS A 280 6.86 17.15 -2.59
CA HIS A 280 5.90 16.21 -3.15
C HIS A 280 5.81 14.94 -2.31
N TYR A 281 6.93 14.35 -1.89
CA TYR A 281 6.95 13.20 -0.99
C TYR A 281 6.21 13.52 0.32
N LEU A 282 6.49 14.66 0.94
CA LEU A 282 5.84 15.05 2.20
C LEU A 282 4.32 15.18 2.05
N ILE A 283 3.84 15.77 0.94
CA ILE A 283 2.41 15.95 0.66
C ILE A 283 1.74 14.61 0.30
N ASN A 284 2.32 13.85 -0.62
CA ASN A 284 1.77 12.59 -1.10
C ASN A 284 1.67 11.55 0.02
N SER A 285 2.66 11.54 0.91
CA SER A 285 2.77 10.56 1.99
C SER A 285 2.17 11.02 3.34
N ALA A 286 1.71 12.28 3.42
CA ALA A 286 1.08 12.82 4.62
C ALA A 286 -0.17 12.05 5.04
N GLY A 287 -0.25 11.71 6.34
CA GLY A 287 -1.50 11.36 7.04
C GLY A 287 -2.24 10.15 6.46
N LYS A 288 -1.55 9.10 6.02
CA LYS A 288 -2.20 7.88 5.55
C LYS A 288 -2.68 7.05 6.74
N THR A 289 -3.95 7.22 7.08
CA THR A 289 -4.63 6.42 8.10
C THR A 289 -5.67 5.52 7.44
N ILE A 290 -5.67 4.24 7.85
CA ILE A 290 -6.64 3.24 7.43
C ILE A 290 -7.41 2.80 8.68
N TYR A 291 -8.73 2.94 8.66
CA TYR A 291 -9.58 2.57 9.79
C TYR A 291 -10.02 1.11 9.68
N LEU A 292 -9.87 0.39 10.78
CA LEU A 292 -10.21 -1.02 10.88
C LEU A 292 -11.64 -1.19 11.40
N LYS A 293 -12.52 -1.81 10.62
CA LYS A 293 -13.88 -2.11 11.07
C LYS A 293 -13.92 -3.49 11.74
N TYR A 294 -14.63 -3.57 12.86
CA TYR A 294 -14.88 -4.82 13.57
C TYR A 294 -16.38 -4.97 13.88
N SER A 295 -16.95 -6.14 13.60
CA SER A 295 -18.31 -6.52 14.03
C SER A 295 -18.31 -7.38 15.28
N GLU A 296 -19.22 -7.07 16.21
CA GLU A 296 -19.49 -7.91 17.40
C GLU A 296 -20.09 -9.26 16.99
N GLY A 297 -19.43 -10.34 17.39
CA GLY A 297 -19.79 -11.73 17.07
C GLY A 297 -18.76 -12.43 16.19
N ARG A 298 -18.98 -13.72 15.96
CA ARG A 298 -18.18 -14.58 15.09
C ARG A 298 -18.78 -14.64 13.70
N TYR A 299 -18.15 -14.01 12.72
CA TYR A 299 -18.61 -13.99 11.34
C TYR A 299 -17.73 -14.84 10.44
N ALA A 300 -18.34 -15.53 9.48
CA ALA A 300 -17.61 -16.10 8.36
C ALA A 300 -17.36 -15.02 7.31
N GLN A 301 -16.08 -14.74 7.00
CA GLN A 301 -15.71 -13.88 5.88
C GLN A 301 -15.78 -14.66 4.56
N ILE A 302 -16.52 -14.12 3.60
CA ILE A 302 -16.80 -14.74 2.31
C ILE A 302 -16.18 -13.87 1.22
N SER A 303 -15.09 -14.38 0.64
CA SER A 303 -14.32 -13.72 -0.42
C SER A 303 -14.41 -14.44 -1.77
N LYS A 304 -15.00 -15.64 -1.77
CA LYS A 304 -15.15 -16.52 -2.93
C LYS A 304 -16.21 -17.59 -2.66
N ALA A 305 -16.74 -18.17 -3.73
CA ALA A 305 -17.81 -19.16 -3.65
C ALA A 305 -17.50 -20.38 -2.75
N SER A 306 -16.22 -20.79 -2.66
CA SER A 306 -15.82 -21.93 -1.81
C SER A 306 -15.94 -21.67 -0.32
N ASP A 307 -15.98 -20.40 0.12
CA ASP A 307 -16.04 -20.05 1.53
C ASP A 307 -17.42 -20.34 2.14
N LEU A 308 -18.48 -20.37 1.31
CA LEU A 308 -19.83 -20.82 1.68
C LEU A 308 -20.04 -22.33 1.53
N LYS A 309 -18.98 -23.11 1.26
CA LYS A 309 -19.09 -24.56 1.07
C LYS A 309 -18.75 -25.31 2.35
N TYR A 310 -19.70 -26.10 2.84
CA TYR A 310 -19.51 -27.01 3.97
C TYR A 310 -20.15 -28.37 3.71
N ALA A 311 -19.44 -29.45 4.05
CA ALA A 311 -19.90 -30.83 3.87
C ALA A 311 -20.47 -31.14 2.46
N GLY A 312 -19.88 -30.54 1.42
CA GLY A 312 -20.29 -30.71 0.02
C GLY A 312 -21.51 -29.88 -0.42
N LYS A 313 -22.08 -29.09 0.49
CA LYS A 313 -23.22 -28.19 0.25
C LYS A 313 -22.72 -26.75 0.18
N THR A 314 -23.34 -25.93 -0.65
CA THR A 314 -23.06 -24.48 -0.75
C THR A 314 -24.29 -23.72 -0.24
N GLY A 315 -24.10 -22.74 0.62
CA GLY A 315 -25.19 -21.86 1.09
C GLY A 315 -24.89 -21.24 2.45
N PHE A 316 -25.85 -20.47 2.97
CA PHE A 316 -25.78 -19.88 4.30
C PHE A 316 -26.25 -20.90 5.35
N LEU A 317 -25.34 -21.80 5.74
CA LEU A 317 -25.64 -22.99 6.55
C LEU A 317 -25.49 -22.79 8.06
N GLY A 318 -25.31 -21.54 8.53
CA GLY A 318 -25.06 -21.21 9.93
C GLY A 318 -23.68 -21.61 10.45
N VAL A 319 -22.76 -21.99 9.55
CA VAL A 319 -21.38 -22.39 9.88
C VAL A 319 -20.37 -21.79 8.92
N ASP A 320 -19.11 -21.73 9.37
CA ASP A 320 -17.94 -21.44 8.53
C ASP A 320 -17.51 -22.67 7.68
N LYS A 321 -16.54 -22.48 6.78
CA LYS A 321 -15.99 -23.56 5.92
C LYS A 321 -15.43 -24.76 6.70
N SER A 322 -15.08 -24.56 7.97
CA SER A 322 -14.57 -25.60 8.87
C SER A 322 -15.68 -26.29 9.67
N GLY A 323 -16.92 -25.82 9.55
CA GLY A 323 -18.10 -26.35 10.24
C GLY A 323 -18.33 -25.77 11.62
N ASN A 324 -17.66 -24.71 12.01
CA ASN A 324 -17.92 -24.07 13.29
C ASN A 324 -19.13 -23.13 13.15
N PRO A 325 -20.02 -23.06 14.16
CA PRO A 325 -21.12 -22.11 14.18
C PRO A 325 -20.64 -20.66 14.04
N VAL A 326 -21.43 -19.86 13.34
CA VAL A 326 -21.20 -18.42 13.16
C VAL A 326 -22.45 -17.63 13.50
N ASP A 327 -22.25 -16.41 13.99
CA ASP A 327 -23.29 -15.42 14.24
C ASP A 327 -23.71 -14.70 12.95
N GLY A 328 -22.94 -14.88 11.87
CA GLY A 328 -23.27 -14.28 10.59
C GLY A 328 -22.23 -14.43 9.49
N TYR A 329 -22.44 -13.68 8.43
CA TYR A 329 -21.61 -13.68 7.23
C TYR A 329 -21.21 -12.26 6.83
N ILE A 330 -19.96 -12.06 6.45
CA ILE A 330 -19.44 -10.80 5.91
C ILE A 330 -18.94 -11.07 4.50
N ILE A 331 -19.50 -10.38 3.51
CA ILE A 331 -19.05 -10.44 2.13
C ILE A 331 -17.94 -9.41 1.93
N THR A 332 -16.84 -9.82 1.32
CA THR A 332 -15.63 -8.98 1.14
C THR A 332 -15.21 -8.79 -0.32
N SER A 333 -15.97 -9.37 -1.25
CA SER A 333 -15.78 -9.24 -2.70
C SER A 333 -17.07 -9.58 -3.43
N ASP A 334 -17.16 -9.19 -4.70
CA ASP A 334 -18.21 -9.71 -5.58
C ASP A 334 -17.95 -11.19 -5.89
N ILE A 335 -19.01 -12.00 -5.87
CA ILE A 335 -18.91 -13.46 -6.00
C ILE A 335 -19.87 -13.96 -7.07
N ASP A 336 -19.28 -14.49 -8.14
CA ASP A 336 -19.99 -15.27 -9.15
C ASP A 336 -19.98 -16.76 -8.75
N PHE A 337 -21.16 -17.33 -8.54
CA PHE A 337 -21.33 -18.74 -8.20
C PHE A 337 -21.42 -19.66 -9.42
N SER A 338 -21.32 -19.14 -10.64
CA SER A 338 -21.25 -19.89 -11.90
C SER A 338 -22.36 -20.93 -12.08
N GLY A 339 -23.56 -20.59 -11.61
CA GLY A 339 -24.75 -21.44 -11.63
C GLY A 339 -24.79 -22.52 -10.54
N ALA A 340 -24.00 -22.40 -9.47
CA ALA A 340 -23.97 -23.39 -8.40
C ALA A 340 -25.34 -23.54 -7.73
N ALA A 341 -25.68 -24.78 -7.37
CA ALA A 341 -26.88 -25.09 -6.61
C ALA A 341 -26.67 -24.79 -5.13
N PHE A 342 -27.53 -23.95 -4.57
CA PHE A 342 -27.56 -23.61 -3.16
C PHE A 342 -28.44 -24.59 -2.39
N THR A 343 -27.98 -24.94 -1.20
CA THR A 343 -28.75 -25.71 -0.23
C THR A 343 -29.44 -24.73 0.72
N MET A 344 -30.74 -24.94 0.94
CA MET A 344 -31.54 -24.19 1.91
C MET A 344 -30.92 -24.33 3.31
N GLY A 345 -30.64 -23.21 3.96
CA GLY A 345 -30.34 -23.14 5.38
C GLY A 345 -31.60 -23.39 6.21
N GLU A 346 -31.46 -23.82 7.46
CA GLU A 346 -32.60 -24.07 8.35
C GLU A 346 -33.12 -22.73 8.94
N SER A 347 -33.01 -22.53 10.24
CA SER A 347 -33.32 -21.26 10.91
C SER A 347 -32.04 -20.43 11.05
N PHE A 348 -32.12 -19.12 10.80
CA PHE A 348 -31.03 -18.17 10.98
C PHE A 348 -31.49 -16.94 11.77
N SER A 349 -30.64 -16.45 12.68
CA SER A 349 -30.94 -15.33 13.58
C SER A 349 -29.75 -14.39 13.79
N GLY A 350 -29.00 -14.15 12.72
CA GLY A 350 -27.73 -13.43 12.74
C GLY A 350 -27.71 -12.22 11.83
N LYS A 351 -26.51 -11.80 11.42
CA LYS A 351 -26.37 -10.74 10.41
C LYS A 351 -25.67 -11.24 9.15
N ILE A 352 -26.10 -10.71 8.01
CA ILE A 352 -25.42 -10.88 6.72
C ILE A 352 -25.06 -9.49 6.23
N ILE A 353 -23.77 -9.18 6.25
CA ILE A 353 -23.21 -7.88 5.93
C ILE A 353 -22.59 -7.97 4.54
N GLY A 354 -23.23 -7.36 3.54
CA GLY A 354 -22.77 -7.45 2.15
C GLY A 354 -21.64 -6.49 1.80
N ASN A 355 -21.39 -5.43 2.58
CA ASN A 355 -20.40 -4.38 2.28
C ASN A 355 -20.50 -3.82 0.85
N ASN A 356 -21.73 -3.69 0.32
CA ASN A 356 -22.07 -3.26 -1.04
C ASN A 356 -21.59 -4.21 -2.16
N HIS A 357 -21.27 -5.46 -1.83
CA HIS A 357 -20.89 -6.48 -2.81
C HIS A 357 -22.09 -7.23 -3.40
N THR A 358 -21.82 -7.90 -4.51
CA THR A 358 -22.80 -8.67 -5.29
C THR A 358 -22.57 -10.17 -5.18
N LEU A 359 -23.64 -10.93 -4.95
CA LEU A 359 -23.69 -12.39 -5.06
C LEU A 359 -24.49 -12.76 -6.31
N SER A 360 -23.83 -13.33 -7.32
CA SER A 360 -24.42 -13.56 -8.63
C SER A 360 -24.46 -15.02 -9.07
N ASN A 361 -25.37 -15.33 -10.00
CA ASN A 361 -25.42 -16.60 -10.73
C ASN A 361 -25.51 -17.85 -9.84
N PHE A 362 -26.48 -17.94 -8.94
CA PHE A 362 -26.75 -19.19 -8.21
C PHE A 362 -28.18 -19.67 -8.40
N LYS A 363 -28.40 -20.94 -8.05
CA LYS A 363 -29.68 -21.61 -8.26
C LYS A 363 -30.21 -22.24 -6.98
N LEU A 364 -31.49 -22.03 -6.71
CA LEU A 364 -32.27 -22.82 -5.76
C LEU A 364 -33.02 -23.88 -6.56
N THR A 365 -32.76 -25.16 -6.28
CA THR A 365 -33.35 -26.25 -7.07
C THR A 365 -34.07 -27.24 -6.18
N LEU A 366 -35.37 -27.34 -6.34
CA LEU A 366 -36.20 -28.30 -5.65
C LEU A 366 -36.51 -29.48 -6.56
N LYS A 367 -36.01 -30.67 -6.21
CA LYS A 367 -36.24 -31.91 -6.97
C LYS A 367 -36.89 -32.98 -6.12
N ALA A 368 -37.94 -33.62 -6.64
CA ALA A 368 -38.51 -34.80 -6.00
C ALA A 368 -37.67 -36.06 -6.25
N LYS A 369 -37.62 -36.97 -5.27
CA LYS A 369 -37.03 -38.30 -5.48
C LYS A 369 -37.99 -39.18 -6.30
N LYS A 370 -37.45 -40.19 -6.99
CA LYS A 370 -38.27 -41.15 -7.80
C LYS A 370 -39.38 -41.84 -6.99
N ILE A 371 -39.15 -42.04 -5.69
CA ILE A 371 -40.13 -42.51 -4.73
C ILE A 371 -40.04 -41.52 -3.57
N ASP A 372 -41.01 -40.61 -3.51
CA ASP A 372 -41.06 -39.57 -2.49
C ASP A 372 -42.41 -39.66 -1.78
N PRO A 373 -42.45 -40.10 -0.50
CA PRO A 373 -43.70 -40.16 0.25
C PRO A 373 -44.19 -38.77 0.66
N GLU A 374 -43.34 -37.76 0.54
CA GLU A 374 -43.59 -36.39 0.97
C GLU A 374 -44.52 -35.67 0.00
N LYS A 375 -45.65 -35.19 0.52
CA LYS A 375 -46.69 -34.49 -0.27
C LYS A 375 -46.54 -32.98 -0.26
N HIS A 376 -45.57 -32.46 0.49
CA HIS A 376 -45.27 -31.04 0.61
C HIS A 376 -43.77 -30.84 0.49
N LYS A 377 -43.34 -29.80 -0.22
CA LYS A 377 -41.92 -29.51 -0.42
C LYS A 377 -41.65 -28.03 -0.33
N GLU A 378 -40.43 -27.73 0.06
CA GLU A 378 -40.00 -26.43 0.55
C GLU A 378 -38.64 -26.07 -0.08
N ILE A 379 -38.47 -24.84 -0.59
CA ILE A 379 -37.17 -24.34 -1.02
C ILE A 379 -37.04 -22.82 -0.89
N ALA A 380 -35.94 -22.37 -0.29
CA ALA A 380 -35.50 -20.98 -0.24
C ALA A 380 -34.01 -20.91 0.11
N LEU A 381 -33.43 -19.70 0.22
CA LEU A 381 -32.11 -19.54 0.86
C LEU A 381 -32.15 -19.98 2.33
N PHE A 382 -33.21 -19.62 3.05
CA PHE A 382 -33.44 -20.01 4.44
C PHE A 382 -34.84 -20.61 4.61
N LYS A 383 -34.98 -21.63 5.45
CA LYS A 383 -36.32 -22.07 5.87
C LYS A 383 -36.96 -20.97 6.71
N GLU A 384 -36.23 -20.44 7.70
CA GLU A 384 -36.72 -19.37 8.57
C GLU A 384 -35.66 -18.30 8.84
N LEU A 385 -36.07 -17.04 8.79
CA LEU A 385 -35.32 -15.91 9.33
C LEU A 385 -36.02 -15.37 10.58
N ASN A 386 -35.29 -15.27 11.68
CA ASN A 386 -35.80 -14.79 12.96
C ASN A 386 -34.87 -13.70 13.49
N GLU A 387 -35.34 -12.45 13.58
CA GLU A 387 -34.53 -11.32 14.08
C GLU A 387 -33.20 -11.17 13.33
N THR A 388 -33.22 -11.44 12.01
CA THR A 388 -32.03 -11.38 11.14
C THR A 388 -31.86 -9.99 10.55
N SER A 389 -30.62 -9.50 10.46
CA SER A 389 -30.29 -8.31 9.66
C SER A 389 -29.57 -8.69 8.36
N LEU A 390 -30.06 -8.20 7.23
CA LEU A 390 -29.44 -8.35 5.91
C LEU A 390 -29.16 -6.96 5.35
N GLU A 391 -27.89 -6.61 5.19
CA GLU A 391 -27.48 -5.22 4.96
C GLU A 391 -26.54 -5.08 3.77
N ASN A 392 -26.75 -4.07 2.93
CA ASN A 392 -25.82 -3.60 1.90
C ASN A 392 -25.36 -4.70 0.93
N ILE A 393 -26.29 -5.40 0.29
CA ILE A 393 -25.96 -6.54 -0.59
C ILE A 393 -26.85 -6.56 -1.84
N THR A 394 -26.27 -7.00 -2.96
CA THR A 394 -27.00 -7.26 -4.21
C THR A 394 -27.04 -8.76 -4.49
N PHE A 395 -28.23 -9.32 -4.70
CA PHE A 395 -28.42 -10.65 -5.28
C PHE A 395 -28.74 -10.51 -6.76
N GLN A 396 -27.92 -11.11 -7.62
CA GLN A 396 -28.04 -10.95 -9.07
C GLN A 396 -28.16 -12.30 -9.79
N ASP A 397 -28.98 -12.37 -10.83
CA ASP A 397 -29.10 -13.55 -11.72
C ASP A 397 -29.38 -14.85 -10.95
N VAL A 398 -30.37 -14.80 -10.06
CA VAL A 398 -30.74 -15.94 -9.22
C VAL A 398 -31.93 -16.68 -9.82
N ALA A 399 -31.80 -18.00 -9.98
CA ALA A 399 -32.89 -18.84 -10.48
C ALA A 399 -33.41 -19.80 -9.41
N LEU A 400 -34.72 -19.75 -9.14
CA LEU A 400 -35.45 -20.74 -8.37
C LEU A 400 -36.19 -21.66 -9.34
N VAL A 401 -35.84 -22.95 -9.31
CA VAL A 401 -36.40 -23.96 -10.22
C VAL A 401 -37.04 -25.09 -9.43
N VAL A 402 -38.34 -25.29 -9.64
CA VAL A 402 -39.12 -26.38 -9.06
C VAL A 402 -39.32 -27.50 -10.08
N ASP A 403 -38.88 -28.71 -9.73
CA ASP A 403 -39.00 -29.93 -10.54
C ASP A 403 -39.50 -31.09 -9.65
N VAL A 404 -40.80 -31.05 -9.36
CA VAL A 404 -41.49 -32.02 -8.50
C VAL A 404 -42.57 -32.80 -9.26
N GLY A 405 -43.09 -33.87 -8.66
CA GLY A 405 -44.20 -34.64 -9.21
C GLY A 405 -45.54 -33.90 -9.07
N SER A 406 -46.48 -34.20 -9.97
CA SER A 406 -47.84 -33.63 -9.88
C SER A 406 -48.57 -34.12 -8.62
N GLY A 407 -49.31 -33.22 -7.97
CA GLY A 407 -50.04 -33.50 -6.72
C GLY A 407 -49.21 -33.31 -5.45
N VAL A 408 -47.98 -32.79 -5.56
CA VAL A 408 -47.14 -32.33 -4.44
C VAL A 408 -47.35 -30.83 -4.26
N SER A 409 -47.67 -30.38 -3.05
CA SER A 409 -47.73 -28.95 -2.73
C SER A 409 -46.33 -28.38 -2.52
N VAL A 410 -46.15 -27.10 -2.85
CA VAL A 410 -44.83 -26.44 -2.81
C VAL A 410 -44.94 -25.09 -2.14
N ASP A 411 -44.04 -24.84 -1.20
CA ASP A 411 -43.72 -23.49 -0.73
C ASP A 411 -42.31 -23.14 -1.21
N ALA A 412 -42.18 -22.00 -1.90
CA ALA A 412 -40.89 -21.54 -2.36
C ALA A 412 -40.79 -20.03 -2.29
N ALA A 413 -39.60 -19.53 -1.96
CA ALA A 413 -39.28 -18.12 -2.04
C ALA A 413 -37.79 -17.92 -2.26
N LEU A 414 -37.36 -16.73 -2.71
CA LEU A 414 -35.92 -16.47 -2.86
C LEU A 414 -35.20 -16.48 -1.51
N LEU A 415 -35.68 -15.66 -0.57
CA LEU A 415 -34.94 -15.39 0.66
C LEU A 415 -35.32 -16.35 1.78
N ALA A 416 -36.59 -16.41 2.19
CA ALA A 416 -37.00 -17.37 3.20
C ALA A 416 -38.44 -17.84 3.08
N LEU A 417 -38.77 -19.03 3.59
CA LEU A 417 -40.18 -19.42 3.65
C LEU A 417 -40.90 -18.60 4.70
N LYS A 418 -40.27 -18.39 5.85
CA LYS A 418 -40.81 -17.57 6.93
C LYS A 418 -39.82 -16.51 7.39
N SER A 419 -40.29 -15.29 7.58
CA SER A 419 -39.53 -14.19 8.19
C SER A 419 -40.26 -13.60 9.38
N THR A 420 -39.57 -13.45 10.51
CA THR A 420 -40.12 -12.88 11.74
C THR A 420 -39.19 -11.80 12.28
N LYS A 421 -39.67 -10.54 12.34
CA LYS A 421 -38.91 -9.39 12.88
C LYS A 421 -37.51 -9.21 12.28
N SER A 422 -37.32 -9.60 11.03
CA SER A 422 -36.05 -9.39 10.34
C SER A 422 -35.98 -7.98 9.74
N GLU A 423 -34.78 -7.50 9.45
CA GLU A 423 -34.54 -6.21 8.81
C GLU A 423 -33.72 -6.42 7.53
N LEU A 424 -34.18 -5.84 6.43
CA LEU A 424 -33.43 -5.75 5.18
C LEU A 424 -33.14 -4.28 4.90
N ILE A 425 -31.87 -3.91 4.80
CA ILE A 425 -31.43 -2.52 4.67
C ILE A 425 -30.47 -2.41 3.48
N ASN A 426 -30.79 -1.57 2.49
CA ASN A 426 -29.98 -1.39 1.28
C ASN A 426 -29.71 -2.71 0.53
N VAL A 427 -30.77 -3.47 0.27
CA VAL A 427 -30.69 -4.78 -0.41
C VAL A 427 -31.29 -4.68 -1.80
N THR A 428 -30.58 -5.17 -2.82
CA THR A 428 -31.07 -5.18 -4.19
C THR A 428 -31.20 -6.62 -4.69
N PHE A 429 -32.31 -6.92 -5.35
CA PHE A 429 -32.57 -8.18 -6.03
C PHE A 429 -32.75 -7.89 -7.52
N ASP A 430 -31.80 -8.33 -8.35
CA ASP A 430 -31.81 -8.06 -9.80
C ASP A 430 -31.75 -9.38 -10.60
N GLY A 431 -32.61 -9.53 -11.60
CA GLY A 431 -32.59 -10.68 -12.49
C GLY A 431 -33.01 -11.98 -11.80
N ILE A 432 -34.09 -11.93 -11.00
CA ILE A 432 -34.60 -13.09 -10.28
C ILE A 432 -35.59 -13.85 -11.18
N GLU A 433 -35.36 -15.15 -11.39
CA GLU A 433 -36.29 -16.03 -12.11
C GLU A 433 -36.89 -17.09 -11.19
N ILE A 434 -38.21 -17.15 -11.08
CA ILE A 434 -38.94 -18.16 -10.31
C ILE A 434 -39.77 -19.02 -11.27
N ASP A 435 -39.36 -20.28 -11.47
CA ASP A 435 -40.01 -21.27 -12.34
C ASP A 435 -40.64 -22.38 -11.50
N SER A 436 -41.98 -22.46 -11.52
CA SER A 436 -42.74 -23.47 -10.77
C SER A 436 -42.77 -24.84 -11.46
N GLY A 437 -42.27 -24.92 -12.70
CA GLY A 437 -42.19 -26.14 -13.47
C GLY A 437 -43.55 -26.66 -13.94
N ARG A 438 -43.54 -27.82 -14.61
CA ARG A 438 -44.72 -28.38 -15.29
C ARG A 438 -45.74 -29.02 -14.35
N ALA A 439 -45.37 -29.26 -13.10
CA ALA A 439 -46.23 -29.93 -12.12
C ALA A 439 -47.20 -28.97 -11.42
N ASP A 440 -46.95 -27.67 -11.55
CA ASP A 440 -47.86 -26.59 -11.20
C ASP A 440 -49.04 -26.56 -12.19
N ASN A 441 -50.07 -27.35 -11.87
CA ASN A 441 -51.23 -27.59 -12.73
C ASN A 441 -52.56 -27.58 -11.95
N GLY A 442 -52.58 -26.97 -10.77
CA GLY A 442 -53.77 -26.82 -9.92
C GLY A 442 -54.16 -28.08 -9.14
N LYS A 443 -53.44 -29.20 -9.26
CA LYS A 443 -53.72 -30.42 -8.46
C LYS A 443 -53.23 -30.34 -7.02
N ALA A 444 -52.33 -29.42 -6.72
CA ALA A 444 -51.82 -29.12 -5.39
C ALA A 444 -51.47 -27.63 -5.32
N LEU A 445 -51.45 -27.07 -4.11
CA LEU A 445 -51.18 -25.66 -3.87
C LEU A 445 -49.69 -25.35 -4.03
N TYR A 446 -49.37 -24.29 -4.75
CA TYR A 446 -48.03 -23.73 -4.88
C TYR A 446 -48.08 -22.31 -4.31
N ARG A 447 -47.35 -22.04 -3.23
CA ARG A 447 -47.16 -20.69 -2.67
C ARG A 447 -45.76 -20.22 -3.02
N LEU A 448 -45.65 -19.16 -3.83
CA LEU A 448 -44.41 -18.71 -4.44
C LEU A 448 -44.16 -17.24 -4.08
N GLY A 449 -43.24 -17.01 -3.16
CA GLY A 449 -42.82 -15.67 -2.73
C GLY A 449 -41.69 -15.12 -3.58
N ASP A 450 -41.69 -13.81 -3.82
CA ASP A 450 -40.48 -13.14 -4.30
C ASP A 450 -39.40 -13.18 -3.20
N LEU A 451 -39.72 -12.77 -1.98
CA LEU A 451 -38.83 -12.80 -0.82
C LEU A 451 -39.27 -13.82 0.22
N PHE A 452 -40.57 -13.83 0.55
CA PHE A 452 -41.13 -14.65 1.63
C PHE A 452 -42.44 -15.34 1.24
N VAL A 453 -42.70 -16.50 1.85
CA VAL A 453 -44.05 -17.10 1.84
C VAL A 453 -44.88 -16.58 3.01
N GLU A 454 -44.27 -16.43 4.19
CA GLU A 454 -44.90 -15.89 5.38
C GLU A 454 -43.99 -14.82 6.00
N GLU A 455 -44.51 -13.62 6.26
CA GLU A 455 -43.78 -12.56 6.97
C GLU A 455 -44.56 -12.08 8.19
N SER A 456 -43.84 -11.73 9.26
CA SER A 456 -44.41 -11.10 10.43
C SER A 456 -43.44 -10.08 11.02
N GLY A 457 -43.70 -8.81 10.77
CA GLY A 457 -42.99 -7.69 11.40
C GLY A 457 -41.61 -7.46 10.79
N THR A 458 -41.40 -7.92 9.56
CA THR A 458 -40.16 -7.70 8.82
C THR A 458 -40.12 -6.28 8.27
N ARG A 459 -38.99 -5.60 8.44
CA ARG A 459 -38.79 -4.22 8.01
C ARG A 459 -37.92 -4.19 6.76
N LEU A 460 -38.38 -3.47 5.74
CA LEU A 460 -37.63 -3.19 4.52
C LEU A 460 -37.25 -1.70 4.49
N GLU A 461 -35.96 -1.41 4.32
CA GLU A 461 -35.43 -0.06 4.17
C GLU A 461 -34.52 0.00 2.94
N ASN A 462 -34.91 0.78 1.93
CA ASN A 462 -34.19 0.86 0.66
C ASN A 462 -33.93 -0.53 0.03
N VAL A 463 -34.97 -1.38 0.01
CA VAL A 463 -34.95 -2.69 -0.65
C VAL A 463 -35.57 -2.56 -2.03
N LYS A 464 -34.91 -3.11 -3.06
CA LYS A 464 -35.34 -2.98 -4.46
C LYS A 464 -35.42 -4.34 -5.14
N GLY A 465 -36.44 -4.53 -5.95
CA GLY A 465 -36.56 -5.63 -6.91
C GLY A 465 -36.47 -5.08 -8.34
N GLU A 466 -35.57 -5.62 -9.14
CA GLU A 466 -35.40 -5.30 -10.56
C GLU A 466 -35.42 -6.61 -11.36
N ASN A 467 -36.12 -6.60 -12.49
CA ASN A 467 -36.17 -7.75 -13.41
C ASN A 467 -36.60 -9.08 -12.76
N ILE A 468 -37.59 -9.04 -11.86
CA ILE A 468 -38.17 -10.25 -11.24
C ILE A 468 -39.19 -10.88 -12.18
N VAL A 469 -38.98 -12.15 -12.53
CA VAL A 469 -39.79 -12.90 -13.49
C VAL A 469 -40.36 -14.15 -12.86
N PHE A 470 -41.70 -14.23 -12.79
CA PHE A 470 -42.44 -15.44 -12.42
C PHE A 470 -42.86 -16.21 -13.67
N LYS A 471 -42.36 -17.45 -13.81
CA LYS A 471 -42.80 -18.44 -14.80
C LYS A 471 -43.67 -19.48 -14.10
N VAL A 472 -44.90 -19.07 -13.77
CA VAL A 472 -45.82 -19.85 -12.93
C VAL A 472 -47.16 -20.08 -13.62
N SER A 473 -47.93 -21.07 -13.15
CA SER A 473 -49.27 -21.32 -13.65
C SER A 473 -50.28 -20.32 -13.08
N GLU A 474 -51.48 -20.27 -13.68
CA GLU A 474 -52.60 -19.48 -13.15
C GLU A 474 -53.14 -19.99 -11.79
N PHE A 475 -52.72 -21.18 -11.35
CA PHE A 475 -53.15 -21.79 -10.10
C PHE A 475 -52.19 -21.49 -8.93
N ALA A 476 -51.00 -20.95 -9.21
CA ALA A 476 -50.03 -20.62 -8.19
C ALA A 476 -50.46 -19.37 -7.41
N GLU A 477 -50.28 -19.41 -6.09
CA GLU A 477 -50.41 -18.26 -5.22
C GLU A 477 -49.06 -17.52 -5.22
N VAL A 478 -48.99 -16.40 -5.95
CA VAL A 478 -47.81 -15.54 -6.00
C VAL A 478 -47.89 -14.50 -4.89
N LEU A 479 -46.85 -14.45 -4.07
CA LEU A 479 -46.73 -13.55 -2.92
C LEU A 479 -45.62 -12.55 -3.23
N GLN A 480 -46.00 -11.37 -3.71
CA GLN A 480 -45.07 -10.33 -4.13
C GLN A 480 -45.02 -9.23 -3.06
N LEU A 481 -43.81 -8.95 -2.59
CA LEU A 481 -43.50 -7.90 -1.61
C LEU A 481 -42.72 -6.74 -2.24
N LEU A 482 -42.00 -7.00 -3.33
CA LEU A 482 -41.22 -6.02 -4.08
C LEU A 482 -42.04 -5.44 -5.22
N ASP A 483 -42.02 -4.11 -5.34
CA ASP A 483 -42.75 -3.35 -6.36
C ASP A 483 -42.12 -3.42 -7.76
#